data_AF-A0A0B1SVL8-F1
#
_entry.id   AF-A0A0B1SVL8-F1
#
_cell.length_a   1.000
_cell.length_b   1.000
_cell.length_c   1.000
_cell.angle_alpha   90.00
_cell.angle_beta   90.00
_cell.angle_gamma   90.00
#
_symmetry.space_group_name_H-M   'P 1'
#
loop_
_entity.id
_entity.type
_entity.pdbx_description
1 polymer ?
#
loop_
_entity_poly.entity_id
_entity_poly.type
_entity_poly.pdbx_seq_one_letter_code
_entity_poly.pdbx_strand_id
1 'polypeptide(L)'
;MLPQLLVLSLALLSVSVSAQVLELTPGKVLGFDYKTKKGDYVEVYLNIPYAAAPVGELRFERPKPPDRWDDIRDCRKFGPVCHPIVPEAVHKGVNASEDCLTLNIIRPKKQAPPAGFPILFWVHGGAWEIGSAREVGYEGLAEIYAANDIVVVTIQYRLSVYGFFSTGDERIPGNMGLFDMAQALKVLFTLYTISSLFQFINANADNIGGDPSSITVWGHSAGSASVTMLILSPVTRDYIRSSIEMSGAPWASWTLGTKVANDSLELAEVLGCSKDIKECMKTKTVEEIYEGIEKVVSISTAAGINNNTWYTNIQLRNSNVILSHLYPYADEKLVDIEYKF
;
A
#
# COMPACT_ATOMS: atom_id res chain seq x y z
N MET A 1 70.93 5.41 -33.27
CA MET A 1 69.50 5.58 -33.62
C MET A 1 68.71 4.48 -32.95
N LEU A 2 68.11 4.74 -31.79
CA LEU A 2 67.12 3.87 -31.15
C LEU A 2 65.77 4.60 -31.22
N PRO A 3 64.66 3.97 -31.68
CA PRO A 3 63.36 4.61 -31.65
C PRO A 3 62.75 4.45 -30.25
N GLN A 4 62.41 5.56 -29.61
CA GLN A 4 61.60 5.58 -28.39
C GLN A 4 60.16 5.20 -28.75
N LEU A 5 59.69 4.04 -28.29
CA LEU A 5 58.27 3.70 -28.30
C LEU A 5 57.56 4.49 -27.18
N LEU A 6 56.72 5.44 -27.59
CA LEU A 6 55.78 6.12 -26.70
C LEU A 6 54.63 5.14 -26.40
N VAL A 7 54.58 4.59 -25.19
CA VAL A 7 53.45 3.81 -24.72
C VAL A 7 52.39 4.79 -24.20
N LEU A 8 51.35 5.05 -24.97
CA LEU A 8 50.16 5.75 -24.50
C LEU A 8 49.39 4.81 -23.55
N SER A 9 49.50 5.05 -22.25
CA SER A 9 48.62 4.45 -21.25
C SER A 9 47.23 5.09 -21.34
N LEU A 10 46.27 4.36 -21.93
CA LEU A 10 44.85 4.70 -21.87
C LEU A 10 44.38 4.52 -20.42
N ALA A 11 44.26 5.64 -19.68
CA ALA A 11 43.59 5.62 -18.39
C ALA A 11 42.07 5.47 -18.64
N LEU A 12 41.57 4.24 -18.47
CA LEU A 12 40.13 3.99 -18.33
C LEU A 12 39.67 4.68 -17.06
N LEU A 13 39.12 5.90 -17.20
CA LEU A 13 38.29 6.53 -16.18
C LEU A 13 37.07 5.63 -15.98
N SER A 14 37.14 4.74 -14.98
CA SER A 14 35.96 4.09 -14.44
C SER A 14 35.09 5.21 -13.85
N VAL A 15 34.09 5.64 -14.61
CA VAL A 15 32.98 6.41 -14.03
C VAL A 15 32.30 5.44 -13.09
N SER A 16 32.65 5.53 -11.81
CA SER A 16 31.90 4.90 -10.73
C SER A 16 30.53 5.55 -10.74
N VAL A 17 29.61 5.04 -11.56
CA VAL A 17 28.18 5.22 -11.28
C VAL A 17 28.02 4.59 -9.90
N SER A 18 28.03 5.41 -8.86
CA SER A 18 27.79 4.96 -7.50
C SER A 18 26.38 4.42 -7.50
N ALA A 19 26.25 3.12 -7.73
CA ALA A 19 24.99 2.41 -7.68
C ALA A 19 24.40 2.69 -6.30
N GLN A 20 23.20 3.26 -6.25
CA GLN A 20 22.57 3.63 -4.99
C GLN A 20 21.94 2.37 -4.39
N VAL A 21 22.79 1.52 -3.82
CA VAL A 21 22.39 0.26 -3.21
C VAL A 21 22.02 0.52 -1.76
N LEU A 22 20.79 0.19 -1.39
CA LEU A 22 20.31 0.25 -0.02
C LEU A 22 20.20 -1.17 0.54
N GLU A 23 20.81 -1.40 1.70
CA GLU A 23 20.75 -2.69 2.39
C GLU A 23 19.52 -2.75 3.29
N LEU A 24 18.47 -3.43 2.82
CA LEU A 24 17.27 -3.67 3.61
C LEU A 24 17.28 -5.10 4.16
N THR A 25 16.56 -5.33 5.24
CA THR A 25 16.06 -6.67 5.55
C THR A 25 14.68 -6.77 4.90
N PRO A 26 14.50 -7.59 3.86
CA PRO A 26 15.13 -8.90 3.72
C PRO A 26 16.24 -9.03 2.66
N GLY A 27 16.57 -7.98 1.88
CA GLY A 27 17.68 -8.00 0.91
C GLY A 27 18.03 -6.62 0.33
N LYS A 28 19.03 -6.58 -0.57
CA LYS A 28 19.55 -5.31 -1.15
C LYS A 28 18.69 -4.80 -2.29
N VAL A 29 18.55 -3.49 -2.40
CA VAL A 29 17.78 -2.83 -3.49
C VAL A 29 18.60 -1.75 -4.17
N LEU A 30 18.46 -1.62 -5.49
CA LEU A 30 19.12 -0.60 -6.31
C LEU A 30 18.13 0.51 -6.66
N GLY A 31 18.41 1.72 -6.19
CA GLY A 31 17.68 2.95 -6.54
C GLY A 31 18.41 3.81 -7.56
N PHE A 32 18.01 5.07 -7.64
CA PHE A 32 18.64 6.11 -8.46
C PHE A 32 18.56 7.48 -7.81
N ASP A 33 19.42 8.40 -8.25
CA ASP A 33 19.39 9.79 -7.84
C ASP A 33 18.39 10.58 -8.67
N TYR A 34 17.58 11.41 -8.00
CA TYR A 34 16.78 12.44 -8.64
C TYR A 34 17.29 13.82 -8.23
N LYS A 35 17.59 14.65 -9.23
CA LYS A 35 17.99 16.04 -9.02
C LYS A 35 16.75 16.92 -9.05
N THR A 36 16.49 17.61 -7.95
CA THR A 36 15.35 18.54 -7.83
C THR A 36 15.56 19.79 -8.68
N LYS A 37 14.49 20.53 -8.95
CA LYS A 37 14.55 21.81 -9.66
C LYS A 37 15.40 22.85 -8.94
N LYS A 38 15.51 22.74 -7.61
CA LYS A 38 16.35 23.60 -6.77
C LYS A 38 17.82 23.19 -6.75
N GLY A 39 18.15 22.02 -7.28
CA GLY A 39 19.52 21.51 -7.39
C GLY A 39 19.93 20.51 -6.30
N ASP A 40 19.03 20.20 -5.37
CA ASP A 40 19.24 19.16 -4.36
C ASP A 40 19.22 17.77 -5.02
N TYR A 41 19.87 16.79 -4.40
CA TYR A 41 19.77 15.40 -4.79
C TYR A 41 18.98 14.62 -3.73
N VAL A 42 18.10 13.75 -4.19
CA VAL A 42 17.38 12.79 -3.37
C VAL A 42 17.56 11.39 -3.95
N GLU A 43 17.38 10.37 -3.13
CA GLU A 43 17.45 8.98 -3.56
C GLU A 43 16.04 8.41 -3.70
N VAL A 44 15.80 7.72 -4.81
CA VAL A 44 14.51 7.14 -5.16
C VAL A 44 14.64 5.64 -5.33
N TYR A 45 13.80 4.90 -4.63
CA TYR A 45 13.66 3.46 -4.70
C TYR A 45 12.19 3.12 -4.92
N LEU A 46 11.89 2.40 -5.99
CA LEU A 46 10.56 2.05 -6.44
C LEU A 46 10.37 0.53 -6.37
N ASN A 47 9.15 0.07 -6.07
CA ASN A 47 8.78 -1.36 -6.14
C ASN A 47 9.54 -2.28 -5.15
N ILE A 48 9.73 -1.84 -3.91
CA ILE A 48 10.31 -2.65 -2.84
C ILE A 48 9.19 -3.51 -2.22
N PRO A 49 9.30 -4.86 -2.23
CA PRO A 49 8.28 -5.70 -1.62
C PRO A 49 8.30 -5.58 -0.09
N TYR A 50 7.14 -5.35 0.51
CA TYR A 50 6.98 -5.31 1.98
C TYR A 50 6.24 -6.55 2.53
N ALA A 51 5.74 -7.41 1.64
CA ALA A 51 5.08 -8.65 1.97
C ALA A 51 5.35 -9.69 0.87
N ALA A 52 5.13 -10.97 1.19
CA ALA A 52 5.10 -12.03 0.18
C ALA A 52 3.93 -11.80 -0.80
N ALA A 53 4.13 -12.18 -2.06
CA ALA A 53 3.12 -12.06 -3.09
C ALA A 53 1.82 -12.79 -2.68
N PRO A 54 0.65 -12.13 -2.64
CA PRO A 54 -0.60 -12.72 -2.17
C PRO A 54 -1.27 -13.60 -3.25
N VAL A 55 -0.50 -14.48 -3.87
CA VAL A 55 -0.92 -15.38 -4.96
C VAL A 55 -1.19 -16.80 -4.45
N GLY A 56 -2.01 -17.55 -5.18
CA GLY A 56 -2.31 -18.95 -4.87
C GLY A 56 -2.83 -19.10 -3.43
N GLU A 57 -2.12 -19.89 -2.62
CA GLU A 57 -2.50 -20.13 -1.21
C GLU A 57 -2.51 -18.88 -0.32
N LEU A 58 -1.81 -17.82 -0.72
CA LEU A 58 -1.78 -16.55 0.01
C LEU A 58 -2.91 -15.60 -0.41
N ARG A 59 -3.68 -15.93 -1.45
CA ARG A 59 -4.85 -15.14 -1.83
C ARG A 59 -5.90 -15.19 -0.71
N PHE A 60 -6.45 -14.02 -0.39
CA PHE A 60 -7.37 -13.78 0.73
C PHE A 60 -6.81 -14.06 2.13
N GLU A 61 -5.50 -14.31 2.25
CA GLU A 61 -4.82 -14.43 3.55
C GLU A 61 -4.23 -13.10 3.99
N ARG A 62 -3.99 -12.98 5.30
CA ARG A 62 -3.21 -11.86 5.84
C ARG A 62 -1.81 -11.85 5.20
N PRO A 63 -1.26 -10.67 4.90
CA PRO A 63 0.07 -10.56 4.31
C PRO A 63 1.11 -11.18 5.23
N LYS A 64 2.05 -11.91 4.63
CA LYS A 64 3.22 -12.48 5.30
C LYS A 64 4.45 -11.63 5.00
N PRO A 65 5.49 -11.66 5.85
CA PRO A 65 6.76 -11.02 5.53
C PRO A 65 7.28 -11.43 4.14
N PRO A 66 7.99 -10.53 3.43
CA PRO A 66 8.55 -10.83 2.13
C PRO A 66 9.65 -11.89 2.25
N ASP A 67 9.82 -12.69 1.20
CA ASP A 67 10.93 -13.64 1.10
C ASP A 67 12.27 -12.90 1.08
N ARG A 68 13.32 -13.55 1.59
CA ARG A 68 14.69 -13.05 1.46
C ARG A 68 15.19 -13.24 0.03
N TRP A 69 15.98 -12.28 -0.42
CA TRP A 69 16.65 -12.34 -1.71
C TRP A 69 18.13 -11.98 -1.53
N ASP A 70 19.00 -12.71 -2.23
CA ASP A 70 20.45 -12.54 -2.11
C ASP A 70 20.99 -11.49 -3.09
N ASP A 71 20.45 -11.45 -4.31
CA ASP A 71 20.87 -10.54 -5.37
C ASP A 71 20.34 -9.11 -5.16
N ILE A 72 20.99 -8.11 -5.78
CA ILE A 72 20.49 -6.74 -5.72
C ILE A 72 19.23 -6.61 -6.59
N ARG A 73 18.08 -6.32 -5.96
CA ARG A 73 16.81 -6.10 -6.67
C ARG A 73 16.81 -4.72 -7.35
N ASP A 74 16.49 -4.68 -8.64
CA ASP A 74 16.35 -3.41 -9.37
C ASP A 74 15.04 -2.69 -8.98
N CYS A 75 15.19 -1.60 -8.22
CA CYS A 75 14.13 -0.76 -7.71
C CYS A 75 14.14 0.62 -8.39
N ARG A 76 14.52 0.72 -9.67
CA ARG A 76 14.53 1.99 -10.41
C ARG A 76 13.27 2.27 -11.21
N LYS A 77 12.32 1.33 -11.22
CA LYS A 77 11.06 1.42 -11.97
C LYS A 77 9.90 1.04 -11.07
N PHE A 78 8.77 1.72 -11.28
CA PHE A 78 7.51 1.33 -10.66
C PHE A 78 7.11 -0.10 -11.05
N GLY A 79 6.63 -0.85 -10.06
CA GLY A 79 6.08 -2.18 -10.23
C GLY A 79 4.66 -2.18 -10.77
N PRO A 80 4.04 -3.37 -10.83
CA PRO A 80 2.63 -3.49 -11.16
C PRO A 80 1.74 -2.81 -10.12
N VAL A 81 0.52 -2.49 -10.53
CA VAL A 81 -0.55 -2.08 -9.61
C VAL A 81 -1.33 -3.29 -9.13
N CYS A 82 -2.05 -3.17 -8.03
CA CYS A 82 -2.97 -4.23 -7.62
C CYS A 82 -4.15 -4.31 -8.60
N HIS A 83 -4.73 -5.49 -8.75
CA HIS A 83 -5.93 -5.68 -9.56
C HIS A 83 -7.07 -4.78 -9.07
N PRO A 84 -7.54 -3.82 -9.90
CA PRO A 84 -8.70 -3.00 -9.54
C PRO A 84 -10.00 -3.80 -9.70
N ILE A 85 -11.14 -3.17 -9.44
CA ILE A 85 -12.48 -3.75 -9.67
C ILE A 85 -12.80 -4.03 -11.14
N VAL A 86 -12.32 -3.17 -12.05
CA VAL A 86 -12.46 -3.35 -13.51
C VAL A 86 -11.11 -3.12 -14.18
N PRO A 87 -10.68 -3.98 -15.13
CA PRO A 87 -9.36 -3.87 -15.78
C PRO A 87 -9.08 -2.49 -16.39
N GLU A 88 -10.10 -1.83 -16.93
CA GLU A 88 -10.01 -0.54 -17.62
C GLU A 88 -9.70 0.61 -16.67
N ALA A 89 -9.87 0.41 -15.35
CA ALA A 89 -9.47 1.39 -14.35
C ALA A 89 -7.95 1.50 -14.21
N VAL A 90 -7.19 0.56 -14.77
CA VAL A 90 -5.73 0.67 -14.86
C VAL A 90 -5.34 1.65 -15.96
N HIS A 91 -4.46 2.60 -15.64
CA HIS A 91 -3.89 3.53 -16.61
C HIS A 91 -3.24 2.78 -17.80
N LYS A 92 -3.43 3.28 -19.02
CA LYS A 92 -2.84 2.68 -20.23
C LYS A 92 -1.32 2.51 -20.07
N GLY A 93 -0.82 1.30 -20.37
CA GLY A 93 0.59 0.96 -20.26
C GLY A 93 1.07 0.61 -18.85
N VAL A 94 0.16 0.50 -17.88
CA VAL A 94 0.43 0.00 -16.54
C VAL A 94 -0.15 -1.42 -16.42
N ASN A 95 0.63 -2.35 -15.89
CA ASN A 95 0.17 -3.73 -15.67
C ASN A 95 -0.40 -3.87 -14.26
N ALA A 96 -1.52 -4.59 -14.14
CA ALA A 96 -2.00 -5.10 -12.87
C ALA A 96 -1.41 -6.49 -12.57
N SER A 97 -1.21 -6.79 -11.30
CA SER A 97 -0.75 -8.08 -10.80
C SER A 97 -1.30 -8.32 -9.40
N GLU A 98 -1.49 -9.58 -9.02
CA GLU A 98 -1.69 -9.94 -7.61
C GLU A 98 -0.41 -9.76 -6.79
N ASP A 99 0.76 -9.97 -7.40
CA ASP A 99 2.05 -9.61 -6.82
C ASP A 99 2.26 -8.08 -6.90
N CYS A 100 1.54 -7.37 -6.04
CA CYS A 100 1.52 -5.90 -6.01
C CYS A 100 1.92 -5.29 -4.67
N LEU A 101 2.16 -6.09 -3.61
CA LEU A 101 2.40 -5.62 -2.23
C LEU A 101 3.80 -5.01 -2.07
N THR A 102 3.94 -3.81 -2.63
CA THR A 102 5.19 -3.08 -2.74
C THR A 102 5.06 -1.65 -2.27
N LEU A 103 6.18 -1.07 -1.88
CA LEU A 103 6.30 0.32 -1.48
C LEU A 103 7.41 1.03 -2.26
N ASN A 104 7.35 2.34 -2.29
CA ASN A 104 8.38 3.21 -2.82
C ASN A 104 8.94 4.07 -1.68
N ILE A 105 10.23 4.37 -1.73
CA ILE A 105 10.93 5.22 -0.78
C ILE A 105 11.59 6.36 -1.55
N ILE A 106 11.28 7.59 -1.16
CA ILE A 106 11.94 8.80 -1.63
C ILE A 106 12.58 9.45 -0.41
N ARG A 107 13.91 9.55 -0.37
CA ARG A 107 14.63 10.03 0.82
C ARG A 107 15.68 11.08 0.52
N PRO A 108 16.01 11.97 1.48
CA PRO A 108 17.09 12.93 1.32
C PRO A 108 18.43 12.24 1.04
N LYS A 109 19.22 12.73 0.07
CA LYS A 109 20.59 12.23 -0.18
C LYS A 109 21.60 12.96 0.71
N LYS A 110 21.48 12.76 2.03
CA LYS A 110 22.42 13.31 3.00
C LYS A 110 22.40 12.52 4.31
N GLN A 111 23.41 12.74 5.14
CA GLN A 111 23.49 12.11 6.46
C GLN A 111 22.25 12.44 7.29
N ALA A 112 21.54 11.40 7.73
CA ALA A 112 20.41 11.55 8.63
C ALA A 112 20.88 12.04 10.01
N PRO A 113 20.08 12.86 10.70
CA PRO A 113 20.34 13.21 12.09
C PRO A 113 20.28 11.94 12.98
N PRO A 114 20.79 11.97 14.24
CA PRO A 114 20.81 10.79 15.10
C PRO A 114 19.46 10.09 15.30
N ALA A 115 18.37 10.86 15.30
CA ALA A 115 17.01 10.31 15.41
C ALA A 115 16.45 9.78 14.08
N GLY A 116 17.03 10.17 12.93
CA GLY A 116 16.46 9.97 11.60
C GLY A 116 15.58 11.16 11.13
N PHE A 117 15.24 11.16 9.85
CA PHE A 117 14.32 12.12 9.25
C PHE A 117 12.86 11.75 9.54
N PRO A 118 11.92 12.70 9.73
CA PRO A 118 10.49 12.39 9.80
C PRO A 118 10.03 11.56 8.59
N ILE A 119 9.13 10.60 8.82
CA ILE A 119 8.60 9.71 7.79
C ILE A 119 7.17 10.12 7.45
N LEU A 120 6.90 10.36 6.17
CA LEU A 120 5.56 10.65 5.64
C LEU A 120 5.05 9.44 4.83
N PHE A 121 4.06 8.73 5.35
CA PHE A 121 3.57 7.45 4.85
C PHE A 121 2.22 7.58 4.14
N TRP A 122 2.25 7.54 2.81
CA TRP A 122 1.09 7.76 1.94
C TRP A 122 0.27 6.49 1.70
N VAL A 123 -1.05 6.61 1.91
CA VAL A 123 -2.05 5.64 1.48
C VAL A 123 -2.93 6.28 0.41
N HIS A 124 -2.93 5.70 -0.79
CA HIS A 124 -3.72 6.24 -1.91
C HIS A 124 -5.23 6.03 -1.71
N GLY A 125 -6.04 6.85 -2.41
CA GLY A 125 -7.49 6.72 -2.45
C GLY A 125 -7.98 5.76 -3.53
N GLY A 126 -9.27 5.83 -3.86
CA GLY A 126 -9.88 5.03 -4.93
C GLY A 126 -10.90 4.00 -4.43
N ALA A 127 -11.68 4.34 -3.39
CA ALA A 127 -12.77 3.50 -2.85
C ALA A 127 -12.38 2.05 -2.50
N TRP A 128 -11.09 1.79 -2.27
CA TRP A 128 -10.51 0.44 -2.17
C TRP A 128 -10.70 -0.45 -3.40
N GLU A 129 -11.13 0.13 -4.52
CA GLU A 129 -11.43 -0.54 -5.79
C GLU A 129 -10.41 -0.27 -6.87
N ILE A 130 -9.86 0.94 -6.85
CA ILE A 130 -8.95 1.47 -7.84
C ILE A 130 -7.85 2.25 -7.12
N GLY A 131 -6.96 2.87 -7.90
CA GLY A 131 -5.89 3.71 -7.38
C GLY A 131 -4.55 3.00 -7.36
N SER A 132 -3.50 3.78 -7.14
CA SER A 132 -2.14 3.28 -7.10
C SER A 132 -1.17 4.27 -6.49
N ALA A 133 -0.14 3.76 -5.81
CA ALA A 133 1.01 4.54 -5.37
C ALA A 133 1.74 5.27 -6.52
N ARG A 134 1.52 4.84 -7.77
CA ARG A 134 2.10 5.46 -8.98
C ARG A 134 1.45 6.80 -9.32
N GLU A 135 0.22 7.05 -8.89
CA GLU A 135 -0.57 8.22 -9.29
C GLU A 135 0.02 9.53 -8.75
N VAL A 136 0.64 9.47 -7.57
CA VAL A 136 1.31 10.62 -6.95
C VAL A 136 2.71 10.88 -7.53
N GLY A 137 3.27 9.93 -8.29
CA GLY A 137 4.63 9.99 -8.83
C GLY A 137 5.72 10.05 -7.74
N TYR A 138 6.98 10.20 -8.14
CA TYR A 138 8.07 10.46 -7.19
C TYR A 138 8.60 11.89 -7.30
N GLU A 139 8.43 12.56 -8.45
CA GLU A 139 9.00 13.87 -8.74
C GLU A 139 8.41 14.93 -7.80
N GLY A 140 7.08 15.01 -7.69
CA GLY A 140 6.44 15.96 -6.77
C GLY A 140 6.82 15.70 -5.32
N LEU A 141 6.90 14.43 -4.92
CA LEU A 141 7.27 14.03 -3.56
C LEU A 141 8.73 14.39 -3.25
N ALA A 142 9.62 14.22 -4.22
CA ALA A 142 11.02 14.62 -4.13
C ALA A 142 11.16 16.14 -3.94
N GLU A 143 10.47 16.93 -4.74
CA GLU A 143 10.57 18.40 -4.73
C GLU A 143 9.97 19.03 -3.46
N ILE A 144 8.83 18.49 -2.99
CA ILE A 144 8.06 19.08 -1.89
C ILE A 144 8.56 18.58 -0.54
N TYR A 145 8.86 17.29 -0.41
CA TYR A 145 9.12 16.67 0.89
C TYR A 145 10.58 16.22 1.05
N ALA A 146 11.09 15.37 0.16
CA ALA A 146 12.42 14.79 0.36
C ALA A 146 13.57 15.81 0.24
N ALA A 147 13.39 16.87 -0.56
CA ALA A 147 14.30 18.02 -0.57
C ALA A 147 14.33 18.79 0.76
N ASN A 148 13.30 18.65 1.59
CA ASN A 148 13.12 19.32 2.88
C ASN A 148 13.17 18.32 4.04
N ASP A 149 14.04 17.32 3.94
CA ASP A 149 14.42 16.43 5.06
C ASP A 149 13.31 15.51 5.57
N ILE A 150 12.42 15.09 4.66
CA ILE A 150 11.33 14.16 4.96
C ILE A 150 11.52 12.90 4.12
N VAL A 151 11.51 11.73 4.75
CA VAL A 151 11.44 10.45 4.03
C VAL A 151 9.98 10.21 3.64
N VAL A 152 9.71 10.07 2.35
CA VAL A 152 8.36 9.75 1.86
C VAL A 152 8.29 8.28 1.51
N VAL A 153 7.25 7.62 2.00
CA VAL A 153 6.93 6.23 1.64
C VAL A 153 5.55 6.20 1.02
N THR A 154 5.41 5.57 -0.15
CA THR A 154 4.10 5.33 -0.78
C THR A 154 3.88 3.85 -0.95
N ILE A 155 2.67 3.36 -0.67
CA ILE A 155 2.38 1.92 -0.67
C ILE A 155 1.28 1.56 -1.66
N GLN A 156 1.41 0.38 -2.25
CA GLN A 156 0.28 -0.35 -2.81
C GLN A 156 -0.38 -1.18 -1.72
N TYR A 157 -1.65 -1.53 -1.87
CA TYR A 157 -2.37 -2.50 -1.03
C TYR A 157 -3.43 -3.21 -1.88
N ARG A 158 -3.83 -4.44 -1.52
CA ARG A 158 -4.83 -5.17 -2.33
C ARG A 158 -6.14 -4.39 -2.42
N LEU A 159 -6.69 -4.35 -3.64
CA LEU A 159 -7.93 -3.67 -3.99
C LEU A 159 -9.04 -4.69 -4.29
N SER A 160 -10.26 -4.20 -4.39
CA SER A 160 -11.44 -4.96 -4.80
C SER A 160 -11.60 -6.26 -3.99
N VAL A 161 -12.09 -7.31 -4.66
CA VAL A 161 -12.27 -8.67 -4.15
C VAL A 161 -10.99 -9.18 -3.49
N TYR A 162 -9.81 -8.90 -4.04
CA TYR A 162 -8.54 -9.37 -3.50
C TYR A 162 -8.23 -8.80 -2.12
N GLY A 163 -8.65 -7.56 -1.85
CA GLY A 163 -8.40 -6.87 -0.58
C GLY A 163 -9.56 -6.95 0.42
N PHE A 164 -10.80 -7.06 -0.05
CA PHE A 164 -11.96 -6.76 0.78
C PHE A 164 -13.08 -7.81 0.72
N PHE A 165 -12.94 -8.88 -0.07
CA PHE A 165 -13.87 -10.01 -0.04
C PHE A 165 -14.00 -10.57 1.37
N SER A 166 -15.24 -10.77 1.82
CA SER A 166 -15.53 -11.28 3.17
C SER A 166 -16.73 -12.20 3.15
N THR A 167 -16.69 -13.29 3.89
CA THR A 167 -17.86 -14.14 4.16
C THR A 167 -18.63 -13.67 5.40
N GLY A 168 -18.20 -12.58 6.04
CA GLY A 168 -18.77 -12.09 7.30
C GLY A 168 -18.45 -12.97 8.52
N ASP A 169 -17.62 -14.02 8.35
CA ASP A 169 -17.27 -14.98 9.39
C ASP A 169 -15.78 -15.37 9.33
N GLU A 170 -15.42 -16.50 9.95
CA GLU A 170 -14.02 -16.92 10.08
C GLU A 170 -13.42 -17.50 8.80
N ARG A 171 -14.25 -17.90 7.83
CA ARG A 171 -13.78 -18.51 6.58
C ARG A 171 -12.94 -17.49 5.80
N ILE A 172 -13.49 -16.30 5.56
CA ILE A 172 -12.78 -15.15 5.01
C ILE A 172 -13.24 -13.89 5.76
N PRO A 173 -12.50 -13.42 6.78
CA PRO A 173 -12.94 -12.30 7.62
C PRO A 173 -12.93 -10.94 6.90
N GLY A 174 -12.24 -10.83 5.76
CA GLY A 174 -12.10 -9.58 5.00
C GLY A 174 -11.02 -8.63 5.53
N ASN A 175 -10.99 -7.41 4.96
CA ASN A 175 -10.05 -6.34 5.28
C ASN A 175 -8.57 -6.67 5.04
N MET A 176 -8.28 -7.54 4.09
CA MET A 176 -6.91 -7.88 3.71
C MET A 176 -6.13 -6.65 3.23
N GLY A 177 -6.76 -5.72 2.51
CA GLY A 177 -6.14 -4.46 2.12
C GLY A 177 -5.72 -3.59 3.32
N LEU A 178 -6.48 -3.58 4.42
CA LEU A 178 -6.06 -2.89 5.66
C LEU A 178 -4.89 -3.60 6.34
N PHE A 179 -4.89 -4.95 6.33
CA PHE A 179 -3.75 -5.71 6.86
C PHE A 179 -2.49 -5.51 6.02
N ASP A 180 -2.61 -5.29 4.71
CA ASP A 180 -1.49 -4.93 3.83
C ASP A 180 -0.86 -3.60 4.25
N MET A 181 -1.69 -2.57 4.48
CA MET A 181 -1.22 -1.27 4.97
C MET A 181 -0.54 -1.41 6.35
N ALA A 182 -1.12 -2.21 7.24
CA ALA A 182 -0.56 -2.47 8.56
C ALA A 182 0.80 -3.19 8.47
N GLN A 183 0.93 -4.15 7.56
CA GLN A 183 2.19 -4.86 7.32
C GLN A 183 3.26 -3.92 6.76
N ALA A 184 2.91 -3.02 5.84
CA ALA A 184 3.84 -2.02 5.32
C ALA A 184 4.36 -1.08 6.44
N LEU A 185 3.49 -0.59 7.32
CA LEU A 185 3.89 0.18 8.51
C LEU A 185 4.83 -0.61 9.43
N LYS A 186 4.48 -1.86 9.71
CA LYS A 186 5.31 -2.75 10.54
C LYS A 186 6.69 -2.98 9.93
N VAL A 187 6.77 -3.16 8.61
CA VAL A 187 8.05 -3.30 7.90
C VAL A 187 8.89 -2.05 8.05
N LEU A 188 8.33 -0.85 7.85
CA LEU A 188 9.07 0.40 8.05
C LEU A 188 9.62 0.54 9.46
N PHE A 189 8.81 0.21 10.47
CA PHE A 189 9.25 0.23 11.86
C PHE A 189 10.39 -0.78 12.10
N THR A 190 10.26 -1.99 11.55
CA THR A 190 11.24 -3.07 11.69
C THR A 190 12.55 -2.78 10.96
N LEU A 191 12.50 -2.17 9.76
CA LEU A 191 13.68 -1.74 9.01
C LEU A 191 14.54 -0.79 9.84
N TYR A 192 13.92 0.07 10.65
CA TYR A 192 14.66 0.90 11.59
C TYR A 192 15.24 0.11 12.76
N THR A 193 14.41 -0.66 13.48
CA THR A 193 14.83 -1.33 14.72
C THR A 193 15.97 -2.31 14.50
N ILE A 194 15.94 -3.05 13.38
CA ILE A 194 17.02 -3.99 13.04
C ILE A 194 18.27 -3.23 12.61
N SER A 195 18.14 -2.14 11.86
CA SER A 195 19.29 -1.33 11.44
C SER A 195 20.03 -0.70 12.63
N SER A 196 19.34 -0.23 13.68
CA SER A 196 20.01 0.29 14.89
C SER A 196 20.81 -0.78 15.64
N LEU A 197 20.29 -2.01 15.72
CA LEU A 197 21.00 -3.13 16.34
C LEU A 197 22.17 -3.62 15.47
N PHE A 198 21.99 -3.65 14.15
CA PHE A 198 23.04 -4.06 13.21
C PHE A 198 24.10 -2.99 13.00
N GLN A 199 23.78 -1.69 13.03
CA GLN A 199 24.79 -0.60 12.99
C GLN A 199 25.73 -0.67 14.19
N PHE A 200 25.24 -1.14 15.34
CA PHE A 200 26.07 -1.38 16.52
C PHE A 200 27.09 -2.52 16.32
N ILE A 201 26.82 -3.46 15.40
CA ILE A 201 27.64 -4.65 15.13
C ILE A 201 28.43 -4.53 13.80
N ASN A 202 27.87 -3.86 12.80
CA ASN A 202 28.34 -3.70 11.43
C ASN A 202 28.15 -2.24 11.01
N ALA A 203 29.25 -1.49 10.87
CA ALA A 203 29.22 -0.06 10.60
C ALA A 203 28.68 0.34 9.20
N ASN A 204 28.16 -0.61 8.40
CA ASN A 204 27.81 -0.42 6.98
C ASN A 204 26.35 -0.74 6.62
N ALA A 205 25.50 -1.14 7.59
CA ALA A 205 24.09 -1.40 7.30
C ALA A 205 23.31 -0.08 7.23
N ASP A 206 23.03 0.39 6.02
CA ASP A 206 22.30 1.63 5.77
C ASP A 206 20.80 1.45 6.03
N ASN A 207 20.32 2.15 7.05
CA ASN A 207 18.89 2.36 7.30
C ASN A 207 18.29 3.23 6.17
N ILE A 208 16.97 3.21 5.99
CA ILE A 208 16.26 4.15 5.10
C ILE A 208 16.45 5.63 5.52
N GLY A 209 17.04 5.89 6.69
CA GLY A 209 17.38 7.22 7.19
C GLY A 209 16.23 7.95 7.89
N GLY A 210 15.10 7.27 8.09
CA GLY A 210 13.91 7.83 8.75
C GLY A 210 13.86 7.54 10.25
N ASP A 211 13.08 8.32 11.00
CA ASP A 211 12.78 8.18 12.43
C ASP A 211 11.46 7.42 12.63
N PRO A 212 11.46 6.21 13.24
CA PRO A 212 10.26 5.39 13.40
C PRO A 212 9.34 5.91 14.49
N SER A 213 9.82 6.82 15.34
CA SER A 213 9.03 7.50 16.36
C SER A 213 8.30 8.72 15.79
N SER A 214 8.61 9.10 14.55
CA SER A 214 8.08 10.27 13.85
C SER A 214 7.46 9.88 12.50
N ILE A 215 6.60 8.85 12.52
CA ILE A 215 5.81 8.44 11.36
C ILE A 215 4.49 9.23 11.33
N THR A 216 4.30 10.03 10.28
CA THR A 216 3.03 10.67 9.94
C THR A 216 2.38 9.90 8.81
N VAL A 217 1.21 9.32 9.06
CA VAL A 217 0.40 8.68 8.02
C VAL A 217 -0.50 9.71 7.35
N TRP A 218 -0.69 9.62 6.05
CA TRP A 218 -1.55 10.56 5.33
C TRP A 218 -2.20 9.88 4.12
N GLY A 219 -3.38 10.34 3.76
CA GLY A 219 -4.14 9.74 2.68
C GLY A 219 -5.28 10.63 2.22
N HIS A 220 -5.77 10.36 1.00
CA HIS A 220 -6.90 11.05 0.39
C HIS A 220 -8.08 10.11 0.15
N SER A 221 -9.31 10.57 0.39
CA SER A 221 -10.54 9.80 0.16
C SER A 221 -10.51 8.45 0.92
N ALA A 222 -10.64 7.31 0.24
CA ALA A 222 -10.49 5.99 0.86
C ALA A 222 -9.15 5.80 1.58
N GLY A 223 -8.08 6.43 1.10
CA GLY A 223 -6.78 6.45 1.78
C GLY A 223 -6.84 7.24 3.09
N SER A 224 -7.58 8.35 3.12
CA SER A 224 -7.84 9.12 4.34
C SER A 224 -8.62 8.29 5.36
N ALA A 225 -9.71 7.64 4.93
CA ALA A 225 -10.48 6.75 5.79
C ALA A 225 -9.62 5.58 6.31
N SER A 226 -8.75 5.02 5.47
CA SER A 226 -7.81 3.97 5.85
C SER A 226 -6.81 4.45 6.88
N VAL A 227 -6.23 5.63 6.71
CA VAL A 227 -5.33 6.25 7.68
C VAL A 227 -6.01 6.44 9.03
N THR A 228 -7.25 6.92 9.06
CA THR A 228 -7.98 7.04 10.33
C THR A 228 -8.24 5.66 10.96
N MET A 229 -8.42 4.60 10.17
CA MET A 229 -8.52 3.25 10.72
C MET A 229 -7.20 2.72 11.26
N LEU A 230 -6.07 3.06 10.63
CA LEU A 230 -4.74 2.67 11.11
C LEU A 230 -4.42 3.34 12.46
N ILE A 231 -4.83 4.59 12.68
CA ILE A 231 -4.62 5.25 13.99
C ILE A 231 -5.55 4.72 15.10
N LEU A 232 -6.71 4.16 14.74
CA LEU A 232 -7.64 3.55 15.71
C LEU A 232 -7.29 2.09 16.02
N SER A 233 -6.72 1.37 15.05
CA SER A 233 -6.45 -0.06 15.15
C SER A 233 -5.37 -0.37 16.20
N PRO A 234 -5.62 -1.33 17.12
CA PRO A 234 -4.60 -1.77 18.08
C PRO A 234 -3.40 -2.47 17.41
N VAL A 235 -3.50 -2.83 16.12
CA VAL A 235 -2.41 -3.43 15.36
C VAL A 235 -1.35 -2.38 14.96
N THR A 236 -1.75 -1.12 14.78
CA THR A 236 -0.92 -0.11 14.10
C THR A 236 -0.78 1.21 14.85
N ARG A 237 -1.70 1.53 15.77
CA ARG A 237 -1.73 2.84 16.46
C ARG A 237 -0.41 3.19 17.18
N ASP A 238 0.32 2.19 17.65
CA ASP A 238 1.56 2.39 18.39
C ASP A 238 2.76 2.71 17.48
N TYR A 239 2.63 2.52 16.15
CA TYR A 239 3.64 2.92 15.17
C TYR A 239 3.46 4.35 14.66
N ILE A 240 2.32 4.99 14.95
CA ILE A 240 1.91 6.22 14.28
C ILE A 240 1.99 7.38 15.25
N ARG A 241 2.74 8.42 14.85
CA ARG A 241 2.90 9.64 15.65
C ARG A 241 1.83 10.68 15.36
N SER A 242 1.48 10.84 14.08
CA SER A 242 0.56 11.88 13.59
C SER A 242 -0.20 11.36 12.36
N SER A 243 -1.33 11.98 12.04
CA SER A 243 -2.10 11.68 10.83
C SER A 243 -2.53 12.96 10.09
N ILE A 244 -2.76 12.83 8.77
CA ILE A 244 -3.39 13.86 7.93
C ILE A 244 -4.52 13.19 7.13
N GLU A 245 -5.77 13.51 7.47
CA GLU A 245 -6.96 12.97 6.82
C GLU A 245 -7.53 13.93 5.74
N MET A 246 -7.24 13.65 4.47
CA MET A 246 -7.73 14.47 3.35
C MET A 246 -9.05 13.91 2.79
N SER A 247 -10.18 14.51 3.15
CA SER A 247 -11.49 14.22 2.55
C SER A 247 -11.96 12.76 2.70
N GLY A 248 -11.72 12.14 3.85
CA GLY A 248 -12.28 10.82 4.18
C GLY A 248 -12.12 10.47 5.66
N ALA A 249 -13.04 9.69 6.19
CA ALA A 249 -13.12 9.35 7.61
C ALA A 249 -13.70 7.94 7.81
N PRO A 250 -13.47 7.28 8.96
CA PRO A 250 -13.86 5.89 9.15
C PRO A 250 -15.37 5.75 9.41
N TRP A 251 -16.05 6.85 9.72
CA TRP A 251 -17.52 6.93 9.92
C TRP A 251 -18.25 7.55 8.72
N ALA A 252 -17.57 7.83 7.61
CA ALA A 252 -18.27 8.26 6.41
C ALA A 252 -19.20 7.13 5.93
N SER A 253 -20.38 7.50 5.41
CA SER A 253 -21.43 6.53 5.04
C SER A 253 -20.99 5.49 4.00
N TRP A 254 -19.97 5.82 3.19
CA TRP A 254 -19.38 4.93 2.18
C TRP A 254 -18.23 4.05 2.71
N THR A 255 -17.77 4.26 3.95
CA THR A 255 -16.62 3.53 4.48
C THR A 255 -16.99 2.13 4.95
N LEU A 256 -18.11 1.99 5.66
CA LEU A 256 -18.53 0.71 6.25
C LEU A 256 -19.45 -0.05 5.31
N GLY A 257 -19.20 -1.35 5.19
CA GLY A 257 -19.86 -2.22 4.22
C GLY A 257 -20.84 -3.17 4.86
N THR A 258 -22.06 -2.72 5.11
CA THR A 258 -23.09 -3.58 5.72
C THR A 258 -23.53 -4.72 4.79
N LYS A 259 -23.23 -4.63 3.50
CA LYS A 259 -23.58 -5.62 2.46
C LYS A 259 -22.41 -6.46 1.94
N VAL A 260 -21.17 -6.14 2.31
CA VAL A 260 -19.96 -6.77 1.73
C VAL A 260 -19.98 -8.29 1.86
N ALA A 261 -20.45 -8.81 2.98
CA ALA A 261 -20.61 -10.25 3.16
C ALA A 261 -21.62 -10.87 2.18
N ASN A 262 -22.78 -10.25 2.00
CA ASN A 262 -23.80 -10.75 1.07
C ASN A 262 -23.32 -10.64 -0.38
N ASP A 263 -22.75 -9.50 -0.76
CA ASP A 263 -22.26 -9.25 -2.11
C ASP A 263 -21.11 -10.24 -2.46
N SER A 264 -20.20 -10.49 -1.51
CA SER A 264 -19.13 -11.49 -1.67
C SER A 264 -19.68 -12.91 -1.84
N LEU A 265 -20.73 -13.28 -1.11
CA LEU A 265 -21.37 -14.59 -1.23
C LEU A 265 -22.10 -14.74 -2.57
N GLU A 266 -22.75 -13.68 -3.05
CA GLU A 266 -23.39 -13.66 -4.38
C GLU A 266 -22.35 -13.82 -5.50
N LEU A 267 -21.23 -13.10 -5.41
CA LEU A 267 -20.11 -13.28 -6.34
C LEU A 267 -19.57 -14.73 -6.31
N ALA A 268 -19.41 -15.31 -5.11
CA ALA A 268 -18.98 -16.69 -4.98
C ALA A 268 -19.99 -17.65 -5.62
N GLU A 269 -21.29 -17.43 -5.48
CA GLU A 269 -22.34 -18.22 -6.11
C GLU A 269 -22.27 -18.15 -7.64
N VAL A 270 -22.15 -16.95 -8.21
CA VAL A 270 -22.00 -16.73 -9.67
C VAL A 270 -20.76 -17.44 -10.23
N LEU A 271 -19.69 -17.51 -9.43
CA LEU A 271 -18.45 -18.21 -9.78
C LEU A 271 -18.49 -19.72 -9.52
N GLY A 272 -19.61 -20.25 -9.02
CA GLY A 272 -19.78 -21.67 -8.69
C GLY A 272 -19.04 -22.10 -7.41
N CYS A 273 -18.68 -21.16 -6.55
CA CYS A 273 -17.97 -21.35 -5.28
C CYS A 273 -18.89 -21.31 -4.06
N SER A 274 -19.96 -22.10 -4.05
CA SER A 274 -20.93 -22.16 -2.93
C SER A 274 -20.49 -23.06 -1.77
N LYS A 275 -19.55 -23.98 -2.00
CA LYS A 275 -18.93 -24.86 -1.00
C LYS A 275 -17.44 -24.58 -0.92
N ASP A 276 -16.86 -24.73 0.27
CA ASP A 276 -15.44 -24.48 0.53
C ASP A 276 -14.97 -23.15 -0.09
N ILE A 277 -15.78 -22.10 0.14
CA ILE A 277 -15.74 -20.81 -0.57
C ILE A 277 -14.32 -20.29 -0.73
N LYS A 278 -13.52 -20.27 0.35
CA LYS A 278 -12.14 -19.77 0.31
C LYS A 278 -11.26 -20.55 -0.67
N GLU A 279 -11.29 -21.88 -0.59
CA GLU A 279 -10.46 -22.74 -1.44
C GLU A 279 -10.91 -22.66 -2.89
N CYS A 280 -12.22 -22.68 -3.15
CA CYS A 280 -12.74 -22.49 -4.51
C CYS A 280 -12.37 -21.11 -5.10
N MET A 281 -12.50 -20.03 -4.31
CA MET A 281 -12.15 -18.68 -4.77
C MET A 281 -10.65 -18.51 -5.04
N LYS A 282 -9.78 -19.25 -4.32
CA LYS A 282 -8.33 -19.29 -4.61
C LYS A 282 -8.02 -19.93 -5.97
N THR A 283 -8.86 -20.84 -6.47
CA THR A 283 -8.61 -21.48 -7.78
C THR A 283 -9.03 -20.63 -8.97
N LYS A 284 -9.78 -19.54 -8.76
CA LYS A 284 -10.29 -18.71 -9.85
C LYS A 284 -9.19 -17.90 -10.52
N THR A 285 -9.25 -17.78 -11.84
CA THR A 285 -8.36 -16.85 -12.54
C THR A 285 -8.81 -15.41 -12.31
N VAL A 286 -7.93 -14.47 -12.60
CA VAL A 286 -8.24 -13.04 -12.52
C VAL A 286 -9.39 -12.69 -13.48
N GLU A 287 -9.38 -13.27 -14.69
CA GLU A 287 -10.41 -13.10 -15.71
C GLU A 287 -11.76 -13.65 -15.24
N GLU A 288 -11.79 -14.85 -14.64
CA GLU A 288 -13.02 -15.41 -14.07
C GLU A 288 -13.61 -14.49 -13.01
N ILE A 289 -12.78 -13.92 -12.12
CA ILE A 289 -13.22 -12.97 -11.10
C ILE A 289 -13.82 -11.72 -11.74
N TYR A 290 -13.19 -11.16 -12.77
CA TYR A 290 -13.72 -10.00 -13.49
C TYR A 290 -15.06 -10.28 -14.17
N GLU A 291 -15.18 -11.39 -14.88
CA GLU A 291 -16.45 -11.82 -15.49
C GLU A 291 -17.53 -12.06 -14.43
N GLY A 292 -17.15 -12.59 -13.26
CA GLY A 292 -18.05 -12.76 -12.13
C GLY A 292 -18.58 -11.43 -11.62
N ILE A 293 -17.71 -10.44 -11.40
CA ILE A 293 -18.10 -9.10 -10.97
C ILE A 293 -19.06 -8.47 -11.99
N GLU A 294 -18.74 -8.52 -13.29
CA GLU A 294 -19.58 -7.97 -14.35
C GLU A 294 -20.98 -8.62 -14.38
N LYS A 295 -21.05 -9.94 -14.18
CA LYS A 295 -22.33 -10.66 -14.09
C LYS A 295 -23.18 -10.19 -12.91
N VAL A 296 -22.60 -10.06 -11.71
CA VAL A 296 -23.37 -9.61 -10.54
C VAL A 296 -23.85 -8.16 -10.71
N VAL A 297 -23.01 -7.29 -11.27
CA VAL A 297 -23.41 -5.90 -11.60
C VAL A 297 -24.55 -5.89 -12.61
N SER A 298 -24.47 -6.73 -13.65
CA SER A 298 -25.52 -6.85 -14.67
C SER A 298 -26.85 -7.34 -14.09
N ILE A 299 -26.83 -8.34 -13.20
CA ILE A 299 -28.01 -8.86 -12.49
C ILE A 299 -28.64 -7.77 -11.61
N SER A 300 -27.82 -7.07 -10.83
CA SER A 300 -28.27 -5.96 -9.96
C SER A 300 -28.94 -4.84 -10.77
N THR A 301 -28.32 -4.46 -11.89
CA THR A 301 -28.85 -3.44 -12.81
C THR A 301 -30.18 -3.86 -13.42
N ALA A 302 -30.29 -5.11 -13.88
CA ALA A 302 -31.52 -5.66 -14.44
C ALA A 302 -32.66 -5.76 -13.40
N ALA A 303 -32.32 -5.95 -12.12
CA ALA A 303 -33.28 -5.99 -11.02
C ALA A 303 -33.74 -4.59 -10.54
N GLY A 304 -33.26 -3.50 -11.17
CA GLY A 304 -33.58 -2.12 -10.76
C GLY A 304 -32.97 -1.72 -9.41
N ILE A 305 -31.98 -2.47 -8.92
CA ILE A 305 -31.28 -2.17 -7.68
C ILE A 305 -30.16 -1.19 -8.01
N ASN A 306 -30.28 0.05 -7.51
CA ASN A 306 -29.23 1.06 -7.61
C ASN A 306 -28.09 0.72 -6.64
N ASN A 307 -27.21 -0.21 -7.02
CA ASN A 307 -26.04 -0.60 -6.24
C ASN A 307 -24.94 0.48 -6.33
N ASN A 308 -25.13 1.60 -5.63
CA ASN A 308 -24.07 2.57 -5.38
C ASN A 308 -23.08 2.10 -4.28
N THR A 309 -23.26 0.89 -3.75
CA THR A 309 -22.42 0.30 -2.70
C THR A 309 -21.78 -0.96 -3.25
N TRP A 310 -20.49 -0.87 -3.49
CA TRP A 310 -19.70 -1.92 -4.13
C TRP A 310 -19.01 -2.81 -3.09
N TYR A 311 -18.48 -3.96 -3.53
CA TYR A 311 -17.88 -5.08 -2.77
C TYR A 311 -16.69 -4.75 -1.85
N THR A 312 -16.36 -3.48 -1.67
CA THR A 312 -15.06 -3.03 -1.17
C THR A 312 -15.11 -2.20 0.09
N ASN A 313 -16.32 -1.94 0.59
CA ASN A 313 -16.46 -1.29 1.87
C ASN A 313 -15.89 -2.17 2.99
N ILE A 314 -15.57 -1.56 4.12
CA ILE A 314 -14.87 -2.24 5.21
C ILE A 314 -15.85 -3.07 6.03
N GLN A 315 -15.51 -4.34 6.25
CA GLN A 315 -16.31 -5.25 7.06
C GLN A 315 -15.90 -5.16 8.53
N LEU A 316 -16.84 -4.89 9.44
CA LEU A 316 -16.60 -5.01 10.88
C LEU A 316 -16.98 -6.42 11.37
N ARG A 317 -16.07 -7.12 12.05
CA ARG A 317 -16.46 -8.25 12.91
C ARG A 317 -17.26 -7.64 14.08
N ASN A 318 -18.56 -7.89 14.13
CA ASN A 318 -19.52 -7.33 15.11
C ASN A 318 -19.89 -5.85 14.90
N SER A 319 -20.51 -5.53 13.76
CA SER A 319 -21.25 -4.27 13.59
C SER A 319 -22.19 -4.00 14.77
N ASN A 320 -22.86 -5.03 15.30
CA ASN A 320 -23.83 -4.88 16.39
C ASN A 320 -23.23 -4.42 17.73
N VAL A 321 -21.99 -4.79 18.09
CA VAL A 321 -21.41 -4.45 19.41
C VAL A 321 -20.80 -3.05 19.41
N ILE A 322 -20.26 -2.62 18.26
CA ILE A 322 -19.69 -1.27 18.11
C ILE A 322 -20.80 -0.24 17.89
N LEU A 323 -21.83 -0.57 17.10
CA LEU A 323 -22.99 0.32 16.92
C LEU A 323 -23.80 0.48 18.22
N SER A 324 -23.98 -0.59 19.02
CA SER A 324 -24.74 -0.51 20.28
C SER A 324 -24.03 0.27 21.39
N HIS A 325 -22.70 0.40 21.33
CA HIS A 325 -21.93 1.19 22.31
C HIS A 325 -21.66 2.62 21.86
N LEU A 326 -21.87 2.95 20.58
CA LEU A 326 -21.63 4.28 20.01
C LEU A 326 -22.92 5.05 19.68
N TYR A 327 -24.05 4.36 19.54
CA TYR A 327 -25.38 4.97 19.34
C TYR A 327 -26.38 4.52 20.40
N PRO A 328 -26.45 5.17 21.59
CA PRO A 328 -27.59 5.00 22.47
C PRO A 328 -28.86 5.73 21.97
N TYR A 329 -28.81 6.46 20.84
CA TYR A 329 -29.88 7.38 20.41
C TYR A 329 -30.40 7.19 18.98
N ALA A 330 -30.01 6.13 18.27
CA ALA A 330 -30.57 5.85 16.94
C ALA A 330 -31.72 4.85 17.03
N ASP A 331 -32.81 5.24 17.68
CA ASP A 331 -34.12 5.25 17.03
C ASP A 331 -35.14 5.95 17.93
N GLU A 332 -35.72 7.04 17.41
CA GLU A 332 -37.17 7.23 17.30
C GLU A 332 -37.44 8.69 16.87
N LYS A 333 -37.81 8.84 15.59
CA LYS A 333 -38.43 10.04 14.99
C LYS A 333 -37.49 11.23 14.71
N LEU A 334 -37.43 11.58 13.42
CA LEU A 334 -37.43 12.94 12.87
C LEU A 334 -37.04 14.06 13.85
N VAL A 335 -35.85 14.64 13.66
CA VAL A 335 -35.61 16.01 14.13
C VAL A 335 -35.05 16.82 12.97
N ASP A 336 -35.95 17.59 12.36
CA ASP A 336 -35.65 18.82 11.64
C ASP A 336 -34.57 19.61 12.36
N ILE A 337 -33.44 19.85 11.71
CA ILE A 337 -32.55 20.95 12.08
C ILE A 337 -32.14 21.65 10.78
N GLU A 338 -32.84 22.75 10.50
CA GLU A 338 -32.45 23.77 9.55
C GLU A 338 -31.02 24.24 9.82
N TYR A 339 -30.16 24.18 8.80
CA TYR A 339 -28.86 24.84 8.80
C TYR A 339 -29.05 26.36 8.69
N LYS A 340 -28.54 27.12 9.67
CA LYS A 340 -28.13 28.51 9.46
C LYS A 340 -26.69 28.69 9.96
N PHE A 341 -25.83 28.83 8.95
CA PHE A 341 -24.44 29.31 8.86
C PHE A 341 -23.48 29.08 10.03
#